data_AF-A0A9P4VL88-F1
#
_entry.id   AF-A0A9P4VL88-F1
#
_cell.length_a   1.000
_cell.length_b   1.000
_cell.length_c   1.000
_cell.angle_alpha   90.00
_cell.angle_beta   90.00
_cell.angle_gamma   90.00
#
_symmetry.space_group_name_H-M   'P 1'
#
loop_
_entity.id
_entity.type
_entity.pdbx_description
1 polymer ?
#
loop_
_entity_poly.entity_id
_entity_poly.type
_entity_poly.pdbx_seq_one_letter_code
_entity_poly.pdbx_strand_id
1 'polypeptide(L)'
;MTVVTANQNNKSCVDCTNCENCTSCINCKNCTSCLSCNACTNCTSCKSCNNMQNCTDCENCNNMQNCTDCENCNNCSGITGGRNMNNVHESASDEKVEM
;
A
#
# COMPACT_ATOMS: atom_id res chain seq x y z
N MET A 1 12.23 15.91 11.85
CA MET A 1 11.87 15.12 10.65
C MET A 1 11.04 16.04 9.77
N THR A 2 11.62 16.58 8.71
CA THR A 2 10.93 17.54 7.84
C THR A 2 9.94 16.76 7.00
N VAL A 3 8.69 16.76 7.43
CA VAL A 3 7.59 16.24 6.63
C VAL A 3 7.44 17.20 5.44
N VAL A 4 7.94 16.79 4.27
CA VAL A 4 7.66 17.51 3.03
C VAL A 4 6.18 17.25 2.71
N THR A 5 5.40 18.33 2.73
CA THR A 5 3.93 18.28 2.78
C THR A 5 3.25 18.11 1.43
N ALA A 6 3.99 18.15 0.32
CA ALA A 6 3.49 17.78 -1.01
C ALA A 6 4.68 17.46 -1.92
N ASN A 7 4.77 16.20 -2.38
CA ASN A 7 5.76 15.80 -3.37
C ASN A 7 5.01 15.36 -4.63
N GLN A 8 5.09 16.16 -5.69
CA GLN A 8 4.44 15.85 -6.95
C GLN A 8 5.50 15.49 -8.00
N ASN A 9 5.23 14.44 -8.78
CA ASN A 9 6.09 14.02 -9.90
C ASN A 9 7.57 13.79 -9.51
N ASN A 10 7.82 13.46 -8.25
CA ASN A 10 9.16 13.24 -7.74
C ASN A 10 9.60 11.79 -7.94
N LYS A 11 10.92 11.62 -8.03
CA LYS A 11 11.56 10.31 -7.99
C LYS A 11 12.21 10.14 -6.62
N SER A 12 12.03 8.96 -6.02
CA SER A 12 12.66 8.59 -4.76
C SER A 12 12.26 9.47 -3.57
N CYS A 13 10.95 9.65 -3.35
CA CYS A 13 10.46 10.26 -2.11
C CYS A 13 10.75 9.33 -0.93
N VAL A 14 11.38 9.83 0.12
CA VAL A 14 11.68 9.06 1.35
C VAL A 14 11.09 9.78 2.55
N ASP A 15 10.34 9.06 3.38
CA ASP A 15 9.70 9.60 4.60
C ASP A 15 8.81 10.83 4.33
N CYS A 16 8.12 10.83 3.18
CA CYS A 16 7.30 11.93 2.73
C CYS A 16 5.82 11.69 2.98
N THR A 17 5.03 12.76 2.92
CA THR A 17 3.57 12.68 3.00
C THR A 17 2.96 13.34 1.77
N ASN A 18 1.77 12.87 1.36
CA ASN A 18 1.03 13.45 0.25
C ASN A 18 1.85 13.44 -1.05
N CYS A 19 2.44 12.27 -1.36
CA CYS A 19 3.14 12.07 -2.63
C CYS A 19 2.11 11.85 -3.75
N GLU A 20 2.22 12.58 -4.83
CA GLU A 20 1.32 12.47 -5.98
C GLU A 20 2.13 12.19 -7.25
N ASN A 21 1.72 11.20 -8.03
CA ASN A 21 2.39 10.84 -9.30
C ASN A 21 3.90 10.62 -9.15
N CYS A 22 4.36 10.21 -7.97
CA CYS A 22 5.76 9.97 -7.68
C CYS A 22 6.16 8.54 -8.06
N THR A 23 7.47 8.33 -8.17
CA THR A 23 8.05 7.01 -8.44
C THR A 23 9.03 6.64 -7.35
N SER A 24 9.10 5.35 -7.01
CA SER A 24 10.06 4.81 -6.03
C SER A 24 9.93 5.44 -4.63
N CYS A 25 8.70 5.68 -4.16
CA CYS A 25 8.47 6.19 -2.81
C CYS A 25 8.78 5.15 -1.74
N ILE A 26 9.44 5.54 -0.65
CA ILE A 26 9.83 4.68 0.46
C ILE A 26 9.30 5.30 1.76
N ASN A 27 8.64 4.49 2.60
CA ASN A 27 8.11 4.92 3.90
C ASN A 27 7.20 6.16 3.82
N CYS A 28 6.52 6.36 2.70
CA CYS A 28 5.66 7.51 2.50
C CYS A 28 4.23 7.25 2.99
N LYS A 29 3.49 8.31 3.27
CA LYS A 29 2.08 8.25 3.67
C LYS A 29 1.22 9.05 2.70
N ASN A 30 -0.03 8.62 2.52
CA ASN A 30 -1.00 9.31 1.69
C ASN A 30 -0.50 9.47 0.24
N CYS A 31 0.06 8.41 -0.35
CA CYS A 31 0.52 8.48 -1.73
C CYS A 31 -0.64 8.25 -2.69
N THR A 32 -0.77 9.08 -3.71
CA THR A 32 -1.79 8.95 -4.76
C THR A 32 -1.12 8.75 -6.10
N SER A 33 -1.59 7.76 -6.87
CA SER A 33 -1.13 7.50 -8.25
C SER A 33 0.39 7.30 -8.37
N CYS A 34 1.03 6.81 -7.30
CA CYS A 34 2.48 6.59 -7.28
C CYS A 34 2.85 5.19 -7.80
N LEU A 35 4.06 5.06 -8.35
CA LEU A 35 4.58 3.83 -8.92
C LEU A 35 5.75 3.29 -8.10
N SER A 36 5.84 1.96 -8.00
CA SER A 36 6.97 1.27 -7.38
C SER A 36 7.25 1.70 -5.93
N CYS A 37 6.20 1.90 -5.14
CA CYS A 37 6.33 2.29 -3.74
C CYS A 37 6.71 1.10 -2.85
N ASN A 38 7.42 1.36 -1.76
CA ASN A 38 7.79 0.36 -0.75
C ASN A 38 7.46 0.87 0.64
N ALA A 39 6.87 0.01 1.48
CA ALA A 39 6.59 0.31 2.89
C ALA A 39 5.74 1.58 3.08
N CYS A 40 4.85 1.88 2.12
CA CYS A 40 4.00 3.06 2.17
C CYS A 40 2.62 2.72 2.76
N THR A 41 1.98 3.71 3.37
CA THR A 41 0.70 3.53 4.07
C THR A 41 -0.35 4.53 3.57
N ASN A 42 -1.61 4.15 3.65
CA ASN A 42 -2.75 4.98 3.22
C ASN A 42 -2.64 5.43 1.77
N CYS A 43 -2.25 4.54 0.85
CA CYS A 43 -2.03 4.91 -0.54
C CYS A 43 -3.26 4.60 -1.41
N THR A 44 -3.47 5.40 -2.45
CA THR A 44 -4.61 5.27 -3.37
C THR A 44 -4.13 5.19 -4.80
N SER A 45 -4.67 4.25 -5.58
CA SER A 45 -4.38 4.10 -7.01
C SER A 45 -2.89 3.89 -7.33
N CYS A 46 -2.13 3.32 -6.38
CA CYS A 46 -0.71 3.03 -6.56
C CYS A 46 -0.49 1.71 -7.31
N LYS A 47 0.59 1.63 -8.10
CA LYS A 47 0.88 0.43 -8.92
C LYS A 47 2.28 -0.13 -8.67
N SER A 48 2.41 -1.44 -8.81
CA SER A 48 3.70 -2.16 -8.71
C SER A 48 4.40 -1.96 -7.36
N CYS A 49 3.62 -1.87 -6.28
CA CYS A 49 4.12 -1.53 -4.94
C CYS A 49 4.33 -2.77 -4.06
N ASN A 50 5.13 -2.63 -3.00
CA ASN A 50 5.45 -3.70 -2.06
C ASN A 50 5.29 -3.25 -0.61
N ASN A 51 4.86 -4.18 0.26
CA ASN A 51 4.76 -3.95 1.71
C ASN A 51 3.82 -2.77 2.04
N MET A 52 2.64 -2.74 1.42
CA MET A 52 1.70 -1.64 1.53
C MET A 52 0.66 -1.91 2.61
N GLN A 53 0.21 -0.88 3.33
CA GLN A 53 -0.84 -1.03 4.34
C GLN A 53 -1.96 0.01 4.16
N ASN A 54 -3.20 -0.40 4.42
CA ASN A 54 -4.38 0.47 4.39
C ASN A 54 -4.56 1.19 3.04
N CYS A 55 -4.35 0.47 1.93
CA CYS A 55 -4.39 1.06 0.60
C CYS A 55 -5.72 0.80 -0.12
N THR A 56 -5.99 1.56 -1.17
CA THR A 56 -7.23 1.45 -1.95
C THR A 56 -6.91 1.52 -3.44
N ASP A 57 -7.62 0.72 -4.25
CA ASP A 57 -7.49 0.71 -5.71
C ASP A 57 -6.05 0.46 -6.20
N CYS A 58 -5.27 -0.35 -5.49
CA CYS A 58 -3.89 -0.65 -5.88
C CYS A 58 -3.80 -1.81 -6.86
N GLU A 59 -2.85 -1.73 -7.79
CA GLU A 59 -2.66 -2.74 -8.85
C GLU A 59 -1.25 -3.35 -8.84
N ASN A 60 -1.16 -4.65 -9.10
CA ASN A 60 0.11 -5.37 -9.26
C ASN A 60 1.03 -5.27 -8.02
N CYS A 61 0.45 -5.31 -6.82
CA CYS A 61 1.19 -5.12 -5.57
C CYS A 61 1.50 -6.45 -4.86
N ASN A 62 2.54 -6.46 -4.03
CA ASN A 62 2.87 -7.61 -3.18
C ASN A 62 2.87 -7.22 -1.70
N ASN A 63 2.60 -8.20 -0.83
CA ASN A 63 2.70 -8.04 0.63
C ASN A 63 1.80 -6.91 1.14
N MET A 64 0.53 -6.88 0.70
CA MET A 64 -0.41 -5.85 1.13
C MET A 64 -1.21 -6.28 2.35
N GLN A 65 -1.52 -5.34 3.23
CA GLN A 65 -2.31 -5.59 4.44
C GLN A 65 -3.45 -4.59 4.57
N ASN A 66 -4.65 -5.08 4.88
CA ASN A 66 -5.84 -4.25 5.16
C ASN A 66 -6.18 -3.29 4.01
N CYS A 67 -6.09 -3.77 2.76
CA CYS A 67 -6.38 -2.95 1.58
C CYS A 67 -7.75 -3.28 0.97
N THR A 68 -8.28 -2.32 0.21
CA THR A 68 -9.60 -2.42 -0.40
C THR A 68 -9.51 -2.26 -1.92
N ASP A 69 -10.33 -3.00 -2.66
CA ASP A 69 -10.51 -2.87 -4.12
C ASP A 69 -9.21 -3.00 -4.94
N CYS A 70 -8.27 -3.83 -4.45
CA CYS A 70 -6.97 -4.02 -5.09
C CYS A 70 -7.00 -5.15 -6.14
N GLU A 71 -6.19 -5.04 -7.19
CA GLU A 71 -6.18 -5.99 -8.31
C GLU A 71 -4.79 -6.55 -8.61
N ASN A 72 -4.74 -7.82 -9.04
CA ASN A 72 -3.51 -8.51 -9.44
C ASN A 72 -2.44 -8.53 -8.34
N CYS A 73 -2.86 -8.65 -7.08
CA CYS A 73 -1.96 -8.57 -5.94
C CYS A 73 -1.61 -9.96 -5.38
N ASN A 74 -0.42 -10.07 -4.80
CA ASN A 74 0.13 -11.33 -4.29
C ASN A 74 0.55 -11.23 -2.82
N ASN A 75 0.43 -12.34 -2.07
CA ASN A 75 0.85 -12.44 -0.68
C ASN A 75 0.19 -11.38 0.21
N CYS A 76 -1.14 -11.26 0.12
CA CYS A 76 -1.88 -10.17 0.76
C CYS A 76 -2.74 -10.69 1.92
N SER A 77 -2.97 -9.88 2.95
CA SER A 77 -3.87 -10.19 4.06
C SER A 77 -4.88 -9.08 4.33
N GLY A 78 -6.04 -9.43 4.89
CA GLY A 78 -7.09 -8.46 5.23
C GLY A 78 -7.63 -7.69 4.02
N ILE A 79 -7.65 -8.29 2.83
CA ILE A 79 -8.11 -7.63 1.61
C ILE A 79 -9.63 -7.73 1.49
N THR A 80 -10.29 -6.60 1.24
CA THR A 80 -11.72 -6.53 0.89
C THR A 80 -11.89 -6.09 -0.56
N GLY A 81 -12.82 -6.70 -1.32
CA GLY A 81 -13.08 -6.29 -2.71
C GLY A 81 -11.94 -6.57 -3.71
N GLY A 82 -10.94 -7.35 -3.31
CA GLY A 82 -9.78 -7.66 -4.16
C GLY A 82 -10.13 -8.55 -5.36
N ARG A 83 -9.46 -8.32 -6.49
CA ARG A 83 -9.60 -9.10 -7.74
C ARG A 83 -8.26 -9.70 -8.17
N ASN A 84 -8.29 -10.88 -8.79
CA ASN A 84 -7.09 -11.56 -9.30
C ASN A 84 -5.98 -11.71 -8.25
N MET A 85 -6.37 -12.14 -7.05
CA MET A 85 -5.46 -12.22 -5.90
C MET A 85 -4.77 -13.58 -5.84
N ASN A 86 -3.46 -13.58 -5.55
CA ASN A 86 -2.66 -14.79 -5.33
C ASN A 86 -2.12 -14.82 -3.90
N ASN A 87 -2.00 -16.00 -3.30
CA ASN A 87 -1.50 -16.19 -1.93
C ASN A 87 -2.17 -15.23 -0.92
N VAL A 88 -3.50 -15.21 -0.89
CA VAL A 88 -4.22 -14.41 0.10
C VAL A 88 -4.20 -15.15 1.43
N HIS A 89 -3.63 -14.50 2.43
CA HIS A 89 -3.69 -14.95 3.80
C HIS A 89 -4.93 -14.35 4.44
N GLU A 90 -5.90 -15.19 4.80
CA GLU A 90 -6.97 -14.75 5.68
C GLU A 90 -6.33 -14.21 6.95
N SER A 91 -6.74 -13.00 7.35
CA SER A 91 -6.38 -12.47 8.66
C SER A 91 -6.83 -13.51 9.68
N ALA A 92 -5.90 -14.14 10.39
CA ALA A 92 -6.23 -14.93 11.56
C ALA A 92 -7.13 -14.02 12.42
N SER A 93 -8.39 -14.41 12.53
CA SER A 93 -9.31 -13.80 13.48
C SER A 93 -8.60 -13.84 14.82
N ASP A 94 -8.59 -12.69 15.51
CA ASP A 94 -8.07 -12.54 16.85
C ASP A 94 -8.29 -13.83 17.64
N GLU A 95 -7.22 -14.58 17.90
CA GLU A 95 -7.24 -15.64 18.89
C GLU A 95 -7.44 -14.90 20.22
N LYS A 96 -8.70 -14.62 20.54
CA LYS A 96 -9.12 -14.30 21.90
C LYS A 96 -8.71 -15.51 22.73
N VAL A 97 -7.53 -15.43 23.32
CA VAL A 97 -7.17 -16.22 24.49
C VAL A 97 -8.07 -15.71 25.62
N GLU A 98 -9.31 -16.17 25.64
CA GLU A 98 -10.09 -16.28 26.86
C GLU A 98 -9.76 -17.64 27.47
N MET A 99 -8.83 -17.64 28.43
CA MET A 99 -8.84 -18.47 29.64
C MET A 99 -7.86 -17.91 30.67
#